data_AF-A0A7X3REI7-F1
#
_entry.id   AF-A0A7X3REI7-F1
#
_cell.length_a   1.000
_cell.length_b   1.000
_cell.length_c   1.000
_cell.angle_alpha   90.00
_cell.angle_beta   90.00
_cell.angle_gamma   90.00
#
_symmetry.space_group_name_H-M   'P 1'
#
loop_
_entity.id
_entity.type
_entity.pdbx_description
1 polymer ?
#
loop_
_entity_poly.entity_id
_entity_poly.type
_entity_poly.pdbx_seq_one_letter_code
_entity_poly.pdbx_strand_id
1 'polypeptide(L)'
;PSIMPDYVLPTVMTLIRNADLVLPVISLASDNLLDDLDTVMQLLNEVDDGISEDEYLIVANQLDAIGADERLEILKEFYGETLQIYPISTETEDGKEALLQGLYKALEILRVYPKAPGKAIERDDPIVLPVGSTVLDAAVGLHKDFEEFKFARIWGPQWHDGQSVSRNDVVYDGDVVEFHL
;
A
#
# COMPACT_ATOMS: atom_id res chain seq x y z
N PRO A 1 2.20 1.02 17.14
CA PRO A 1 2.44 1.05 18.60
C PRO A 1 1.09 0.84 19.31
N SER A 2 1.05 0.25 20.50
CA SER A 2 -0.22 0.09 21.22
C SER A 2 -0.81 1.45 21.57
N ILE A 3 -2.10 1.62 21.30
CA ILE A 3 -2.87 2.81 21.67
C ILE A 3 -3.52 2.53 23.02
N MET A 4 -3.34 3.43 23.98
CA MET A 4 -4.11 3.43 25.23
C MET A 4 -4.86 4.76 25.32
N PRO A 5 -6.16 4.76 25.70
CA PRO A 5 -6.96 5.97 25.79
C PRO A 5 -6.31 7.08 26.64
N ASP A 6 -5.64 6.68 27.73
CA ASP A 6 -5.05 7.61 28.69
C ASP A 6 -3.66 8.12 28.26
N TYR A 7 -3.03 7.51 27.25
CA TYR A 7 -1.70 7.89 26.80
C TYR A 7 -1.40 7.45 25.37
N VAL A 8 -1.45 8.41 24.45
CA VAL A 8 -0.87 8.26 23.12
C VAL A 8 0.41 9.07 23.03
N LEU A 9 1.51 8.39 22.74
CA LEU A 9 2.81 9.03 22.56
C LEU A 9 2.71 10.09 21.44
N PRO A 10 3.16 11.34 21.66
CA PRO A 10 3.09 12.39 20.63
C PRO A 10 3.74 12.00 19.30
N THR A 11 4.77 11.14 19.35
CA THR A 11 5.43 10.58 18.17
C THR A 11 4.49 9.78 17.28
N VAL A 12 3.49 9.11 17.85
CA VAL A 12 2.49 8.32 17.10
C VAL A 12 1.67 9.23 16.21
N MET A 13 1.27 10.40 16.71
CA MET A 13 0.51 11.38 15.93
C MET A 13 1.31 11.91 14.74
N THR A 14 2.60 12.14 14.94
CA THR A 14 3.50 12.54 13.85
C THR A 14 3.68 11.42 12.83
N LEU A 15 3.76 10.17 13.27
CA LEU A 15 3.86 9.03 12.35
C LEU A 15 2.59 8.89 11.51
N ILE A 16 1.41 8.99 12.13
CA ILE A 16 0.11 8.93 11.44
C ILE A 16 0.04 10.02 10.36
N ARG A 17 0.33 11.28 10.70
CA ARG A 17 0.26 12.41 9.74
C ARG A 17 1.23 12.35 8.56
N ASN A 18 2.33 11.59 8.67
CA ASN A 18 3.32 11.48 7.60
C ASN A 18 3.28 10.11 6.93
N ALA A 19 2.35 9.24 7.31
CA ALA A 19 2.22 7.94 6.69
C ALA A 19 1.47 8.07 5.35
N ASP A 20 1.93 7.35 4.34
CA ASP A 20 1.18 7.19 3.09
C ASP A 20 -0.08 6.35 3.30
N LEU A 21 -0.10 5.51 4.35
CA LEU A 21 -1.22 4.66 4.72
C LEU A 21 -1.17 4.27 6.20
N VAL A 22 -2.33 4.22 6.85
CA VAL A 22 -2.47 3.82 8.26
C VAL A 22 -3.32 2.55 8.33
N LEU A 23 -2.81 1.53 9.03
CA LEU A 23 -3.48 0.26 9.22
C LEU A 23 -3.76 0.01 10.71
N PRO A 24 -4.97 0.35 11.18
CA PRO A 24 -5.43 -0.05 12.50
C PRO A 24 -5.48 -1.56 12.61
N VAL A 25 -4.86 -2.13 13.64
CA VAL A 25 -4.88 -3.57 13.88
C VAL A 25 -5.69 -3.85 15.14
N ILE A 26 -6.74 -4.65 15.00
CA ILE A 26 -7.58 -5.11 16.11
C ILE A 26 -7.47 -6.63 16.26
N SER A 27 -7.86 -7.15 17.42
CA SER A 27 -7.77 -8.57 17.76
C SER A 27 -9.14 -9.24 17.72
N LEU A 28 -9.30 -10.28 16.90
CA LEU A 28 -10.47 -11.17 16.91
C LEU A 28 -10.51 -12.13 18.12
N ALA A 29 -9.48 -12.10 18.96
CA ALA A 29 -9.47 -12.80 20.25
C ALA A 29 -10.02 -11.92 21.39
N SER A 30 -10.22 -10.62 21.17
CA SER A 30 -10.77 -9.69 22.15
C SER A 30 -12.30 -9.75 22.15
N ASP A 31 -12.91 -9.91 23.33
CA ASP A 31 -14.36 -9.77 23.49
C ASP A 31 -14.81 -8.30 23.46
N ASN A 32 -13.87 -7.34 23.58
CA ASN A 32 -14.14 -5.90 23.54
C ASN A 32 -13.80 -5.27 22.18
N LEU A 33 -13.80 -6.06 21.09
CA LEU A 33 -13.27 -5.63 19.79
C LEU A 33 -13.93 -4.35 19.23
N LEU A 34 -15.23 -4.14 19.51
CA LEU A 34 -15.97 -2.97 19.01
C LEU A 34 -15.50 -1.71 19.74
N ASP A 35 -15.40 -1.77 21.07
CA ASP A 35 -14.89 -0.66 21.89
C ASP A 35 -13.42 -0.34 21.58
N ASP A 36 -12.62 -1.38 21.33
CA ASP A 36 -11.22 -1.25 20.92
C ASP A 36 -11.11 -0.52 19.57
N LEU A 37 -11.97 -0.87 18.61
CA LEU A 37 -12.00 -0.22 17.29
C LEU A 37 -12.48 1.23 17.40
N ASP A 38 -13.58 1.50 18.11
CA ASP A 38 -14.11 2.85 18.32
C ASP A 38 -13.07 3.78 18.93
N THR A 39 -12.32 3.28 19.92
CA THR A 39 -11.22 4.03 20.55
C THR A 39 -10.14 4.41 19.53
N VAL A 40 -9.76 3.47 18.66
CA VAL A 40 -8.75 3.72 17.63
C VAL A 40 -9.27 4.69 16.57
N MET A 41 -10.51 4.54 16.12
CA MET A 41 -11.13 5.45 15.15
C MET A 41 -11.25 6.87 15.70
N GLN A 42 -11.66 7.03 16.96
CA GLN A 42 -11.71 8.33 17.60
C GLN A 42 -10.33 9.01 17.60
N LEU A 43 -9.27 8.25 17.94
CA LEU A 43 -7.92 8.79 17.92
C LEU A 43 -7.49 9.23 16.52
N LEU A 44 -7.79 8.43 15.49
CA LEU A 44 -7.41 8.74 14.12
C LEU A 44 -8.12 10.01 13.64
N ASN A 45 -9.42 10.14 13.92
CA ASN A 45 -10.21 11.32 13.61
C ASN A 45 -9.69 12.58 14.33
N GLU A 46 -9.12 12.45 15.53
CA GLU A 46 -8.49 13.59 16.24
C GLU A 46 -7.16 14.03 15.62
N VAL A 47 -6.44 13.12 14.96
CA VAL A 47 -5.12 13.39 14.39
C VAL A 47 -5.21 14.02 13.00
N ASP A 48 -6.24 13.65 12.25
CA ASP A 48 -6.39 14.05 10.86
C ASP A 48 -7.86 14.34 10.51
N ASP A 49 -8.22 15.62 10.51
CA ASP A 49 -9.58 16.14 10.18
C ASP A 49 -9.95 15.92 8.69
N GLY A 50 -9.07 15.28 7.90
CA GLY A 50 -9.14 15.21 6.44
C GLY A 50 -9.19 13.80 5.83
N ILE A 51 -8.92 12.74 6.60
CA ILE A 51 -8.99 11.36 6.09
C ILE A 51 -10.43 10.87 6.25
N SER A 52 -11.04 10.41 5.15
CA SER A 52 -12.37 9.81 5.19
C SER A 52 -12.29 8.44 5.86
N GLU A 53 -13.29 8.05 6.67
CA GLU A 53 -13.32 6.72 7.31
C GLU A 53 -13.15 5.56 6.30
N ASP A 54 -13.56 5.78 5.04
CA ASP A 54 -13.43 4.85 3.92
C ASP A 54 -11.96 4.62 3.46
N GLU A 55 -11.01 5.43 3.92
CA GLU A 55 -9.60 5.37 3.53
C GLU A 55 -8.75 4.48 4.46
N TYR A 56 -9.28 4.07 5.61
CA TYR A 56 -8.57 3.16 6.51
C TYR A 56 -8.80 1.68 6.13
N LEU A 57 -7.70 0.92 6.02
CA LEU A 57 -7.78 -0.54 5.96
C LEU A 57 -7.60 -1.12 7.36
N ILE A 58 -8.70 -1.62 7.93
CA ILE A 58 -8.74 -2.24 9.25
C ILE A 58 -8.25 -3.68 9.14
N VAL A 59 -7.25 -4.04 9.94
CA VAL A 59 -6.71 -5.40 10.01
C VAL A 59 -7.29 -6.09 11.24
N ALA A 60 -8.16 -7.08 11.02
CA ALA A 60 -8.71 -7.91 12.08
C ALA A 60 -7.85 -9.17 12.24
N ASN A 61 -6.85 -9.12 13.13
CA ASN A 61 -5.88 -10.19 13.33
C ASN A 61 -6.43 -11.31 14.23
N GLN A 62 -5.73 -12.45 14.24
CA GLN A 62 -6.04 -13.65 15.04
C GLN A 62 -7.31 -14.36 14.57
N LEU A 63 -7.48 -14.49 13.26
CA LEU A 63 -8.55 -15.25 12.63
C LEU A 63 -8.57 -16.74 13.06
N ASP A 64 -7.44 -17.25 13.56
CA ASP A 64 -7.29 -18.60 14.12
C ASP A 64 -7.79 -18.74 15.57
N ALA A 65 -8.16 -17.64 16.23
CA ALA A 65 -8.60 -17.67 17.62
C ALA A 65 -9.97 -18.34 17.79
N ILE A 66 -10.18 -18.96 18.96
CA ILE A 66 -11.47 -19.57 19.31
C ILE A 66 -12.56 -18.48 19.30
N GLY A 67 -13.61 -18.69 18.51
CA GLY A 67 -14.73 -17.74 18.35
C GLY A 67 -14.43 -16.56 17.43
N ALA A 68 -13.30 -16.56 16.71
CA ALA A 68 -12.95 -15.47 15.79
C ALA A 68 -13.98 -15.27 14.67
N ASP A 69 -14.56 -16.35 14.15
CA ASP A 69 -15.58 -16.28 13.09
C ASP A 69 -16.84 -15.51 13.55
N GLU A 70 -17.34 -15.81 14.74
CA GLU A 70 -18.51 -15.13 15.34
C GLU A 70 -18.20 -13.64 15.59
N ARG A 71 -17.02 -13.34 16.14
CA ARG A 71 -16.57 -11.96 16.38
C ARG A 71 -16.36 -11.18 15.09
N LEU A 72 -15.86 -11.83 14.04
CA LEU A 72 -15.71 -11.23 12.71
C LEU A 72 -17.07 -10.93 12.08
N GLU A 73 -18.06 -11.81 12.24
CA GLU A 73 -19.43 -11.58 11.76
C GLU A 73 -20.05 -10.36 12.46
N ILE A 74 -19.92 -10.28 13.79
CA ILE A 74 -20.34 -9.09 14.56
C ILE A 74 -19.62 -7.85 14.04
N LEU A 75 -18.29 -7.88 13.92
CA LEU A 75 -17.53 -6.73 13.43
C LEU A 75 -18.02 -6.24 12.05
N LYS A 76 -18.30 -7.18 11.13
CA LYS A 76 -18.82 -6.84 9.79
C LYS A 76 -20.25 -6.33 9.81
N GLU A 77 -21.10 -6.81 10.72
CA GLU A 77 -22.46 -6.30 10.89
C GLU A 77 -22.47 -4.83 11.28
N PHE A 78 -21.55 -4.41 12.16
CA PHE A 78 -21.49 -3.03 12.65
C PHE A 78 -20.72 -2.08 11.72
N TYR A 79 -19.62 -2.53 11.10
CA TYR A 79 -18.70 -1.65 10.36
C TYR A 79 -18.44 -2.06 8.91
N GLY A 80 -18.98 -3.18 8.44
CA GLY A 80 -18.64 -3.71 7.11
C GLY A 80 -19.14 -2.86 5.93
N GLU A 81 -20.06 -1.92 6.17
CA GLU A 81 -20.54 -0.97 5.16
C GLU A 81 -19.68 0.31 5.08
N THR A 82 -18.96 0.65 6.15
CA THR A 82 -18.18 1.90 6.26
C THR A 82 -16.68 1.68 6.26
N LEU A 83 -16.19 0.51 6.71
CA LEU A 83 -14.78 0.23 6.84
C LEU A 83 -14.35 -0.94 5.94
N GLN A 84 -13.14 -0.83 5.41
CA GLN A 84 -12.51 -1.94 4.70
C GLN A 84 -11.82 -2.87 5.69
N ILE A 85 -12.43 -4.03 5.95
CA ILE A 85 -11.97 -4.97 6.98
C ILE A 85 -11.28 -6.18 6.35
N TYR A 86 -10.00 -6.37 6.72
CA TYR A 86 -9.16 -7.48 6.30
C TYR A 86 -8.93 -8.44 7.47
N PRO A 87 -9.70 -9.54 7.56
CA PRO A 87 -9.44 -10.58 8.54
C PRO A 87 -8.17 -11.35 8.16
N ILE A 88 -7.24 -11.48 9.11
CA ILE A 88 -6.00 -12.23 8.91
C ILE A 88 -5.66 -13.09 10.13
N SER A 89 -4.82 -14.10 9.92
CA SER A 89 -4.04 -14.70 10.99
C SER A 89 -2.56 -14.53 10.69
N THR A 90 -1.83 -13.87 11.60
CA THR A 90 -0.37 -13.81 11.54
C THR A 90 0.29 -15.16 11.82
N GLU A 91 -0.41 -16.10 12.45
CA GLU A 91 0.10 -17.44 12.79
C GLU A 91 -0.07 -18.42 11.62
N THR A 92 -1.24 -18.43 10.96
CA THR A 92 -1.53 -19.35 9.85
C THR A 92 -1.28 -18.75 8.47
N GLU A 93 -1.02 -17.45 8.40
CA GLU A 93 -0.95 -16.63 7.18
C GLU A 93 -2.27 -16.49 6.40
N ASP A 94 -3.40 -16.96 6.98
CA ASP A 94 -4.71 -16.81 6.37
C ASP A 94 -5.07 -15.32 6.19
N GLY A 95 -5.72 -15.00 5.06
CA GLY A 95 -6.16 -13.63 4.74
C GLY A 95 -5.06 -12.65 4.32
N LYS A 96 -3.77 -13.00 4.50
CA LYS A 96 -2.62 -12.14 4.19
C LYS A 96 -2.57 -11.68 2.73
N GLU A 97 -2.87 -12.57 1.78
CA GLU A 97 -2.86 -12.25 0.35
C GLU A 97 -3.91 -11.19 0.00
N ALA A 98 -5.11 -11.30 0.57
CA ALA A 98 -6.18 -10.31 0.36
C ALA A 98 -5.78 -8.94 0.93
N LEU A 99 -5.14 -8.92 2.11
CA LEU A 99 -4.61 -7.69 2.71
C LEU A 99 -3.53 -7.05 1.82
N LEU A 100 -2.58 -7.84 1.31
CA LEU A 100 -1.53 -7.33 0.41
C LEU A 100 -2.09 -6.74 -0.88
N GLN A 101 -3.12 -7.37 -1.45
CA GLN A 101 -3.81 -6.83 -2.63
C GLN A 101 -4.55 -5.53 -2.32
N GLY A 102 -5.20 -5.44 -1.14
CA GLY A 102 -5.84 -4.22 -0.65
C GLY A 102 -4.84 -3.08 -0.47
N LEU A 103 -3.72 -3.36 0.20
CA LEU A 103 -2.60 -2.44 0.39
C LEU A 103 -2.05 -1.90 -0.92
N TYR A 104 -1.78 -2.79 -1.89
CA TYR A 104 -1.23 -2.39 -3.18
C TYR A 104 -2.16 -1.45 -3.93
N LYS A 105 -3.47 -1.72 -3.86
CA LYS A 105 -4.50 -0.86 -4.45
C LYS A 105 -4.60 0.48 -3.74
N ALA A 106 -4.60 0.49 -2.41
CA ALA A 106 -4.72 1.72 -1.62
C ALA A 106 -3.53 2.65 -1.78
N LEU A 107 -2.32 2.10 -1.91
CA LEU A 107 -1.10 2.88 -2.13
C LEU A 107 -1.03 3.50 -3.54
N GLU A 108 -1.88 3.07 -4.48
CA GLU A 108 -1.87 3.51 -5.88
C GLU A 108 -0.45 3.55 -6.47
N ILE A 109 0.31 2.47 -6.28
CA ILE A 109 1.69 2.33 -6.77
C ILE A 109 1.78 1.37 -7.97
N LEU A 110 2.84 1.54 -8.76
CA LEU A 110 3.22 0.69 -9.88
C LEU A 110 4.71 0.34 -9.81
N ARG A 111 5.12 -0.72 -10.50
CA ARG A 111 6.51 -1.17 -10.62
C ARG A 111 6.99 -1.01 -12.05
N VAL A 112 8.12 -0.34 -12.22
CA VAL A 112 8.85 -0.26 -13.49
C VAL A 112 10.17 -1.01 -13.35
N TYR A 113 10.46 -1.89 -14.29
CA TYR A 113 11.65 -2.73 -14.28
C TYR A 113 12.75 -2.12 -15.15
N PRO A 114 13.86 -1.63 -14.55
CA PRO A 114 14.96 -1.11 -15.33
C PRO A 114 15.68 -2.22 -16.08
N LYS A 115 16.08 -1.94 -17.32
CA LYS A 115 16.87 -2.84 -18.15
C LYS A 115 18.12 -2.12 -18.64
N ALA A 116 19.29 -2.70 -18.35
CA ALA A 116 20.53 -2.18 -18.90
C ALA A 116 20.68 -2.56 -20.39
N PRO A 117 21.23 -1.67 -21.25
CA PRO A 117 21.47 -1.96 -22.65
C PRO A 117 22.28 -3.25 -22.85
N GLY A 118 21.72 -4.18 -23.64
CA GLY A 118 22.35 -5.46 -23.96
C GLY A 118 22.34 -6.51 -22.84
N LYS A 119 21.72 -6.24 -21.70
CA LYS A 119 21.52 -7.22 -20.62
C LYS A 119 20.09 -7.76 -20.60
N ALA A 120 19.93 -8.89 -19.91
CA ALA A 120 18.61 -9.40 -19.56
C ALA A 120 17.94 -8.48 -18.52
N ILE A 121 16.61 -8.56 -18.43
CA ILE A 121 15.83 -7.81 -17.44
C ILE A 121 15.98 -8.50 -16.08
N GLU A 122 16.32 -7.73 -15.06
CA GLU A 122 16.33 -8.14 -13.66
C GLU A 122 14.96 -7.73 -13.07
N ARG A 123 14.22 -8.70 -12.49
CA ARG A 123 12.83 -8.51 -12.00
C ARG A 123 12.71 -8.48 -10.47
N ASP A 124 13.85 -8.58 -9.81
CA ASP A 124 14.00 -8.57 -8.37
C ASP A 124 14.15 -7.16 -7.78
N ASP A 125 14.50 -6.16 -8.60
CA ASP A 125 14.69 -4.77 -8.16
C ASP A 125 13.90 -3.77 -9.04
N PRO A 126 12.56 -3.68 -8.85
CA PRO A 126 11.74 -2.69 -9.54
C PRO A 126 11.88 -1.30 -8.94
N ILE A 127 11.71 -0.29 -9.79
CA ILE A 127 11.46 1.09 -9.38
C ILE A 127 9.97 1.20 -9.03
N VAL A 128 9.67 1.50 -7.77
CA VAL A 128 8.29 1.68 -7.29
C VAL A 128 7.91 3.16 -7.39
N LEU A 129 6.83 3.46 -8.10
CA LEU A 129 6.37 4.82 -8.38
C LEU A 129 4.86 4.94 -8.15
N PRO A 130 4.32 6.14 -7.89
CA PRO A 130 2.88 6.37 -7.94
C PRO A 130 2.28 6.09 -9.32
N VAL A 131 1.02 5.69 -9.36
CA VAL A 131 0.24 5.57 -10.60
C VAL A 131 0.15 6.93 -11.28
N GLY A 132 0.35 6.94 -12.61
CA GLY A 132 0.40 8.17 -13.40
C GLY A 132 1.79 8.81 -13.52
N SER A 133 2.82 8.21 -12.90
CA SER A 133 4.22 8.58 -13.12
C SER A 133 4.64 8.43 -14.58
N THR A 134 5.70 9.14 -14.95
CA THR A 134 6.24 9.23 -16.31
C THR A 134 7.54 8.45 -16.47
N VAL A 135 7.99 8.30 -17.73
CA VAL A 135 9.31 7.75 -18.06
C VAL A 135 10.44 8.55 -17.39
N LEU A 136 10.29 9.87 -17.24
CA LEU A 136 11.26 10.69 -16.51
C LEU A 136 11.29 10.37 -15.02
N ASP A 137 10.12 10.19 -14.39
CA ASP A 137 10.04 9.80 -12.98
C ASP A 137 10.71 8.44 -12.75
N ALA A 138 10.54 7.50 -13.69
CA ALA A 138 11.25 6.23 -13.66
C ALA A 138 12.78 6.41 -13.81
N ALA A 139 13.24 7.31 -14.68
CA ALA A 139 14.67 7.60 -14.81
C ALA A 139 15.26 8.15 -13.50
N VAL A 140 14.59 9.14 -12.90
CA VAL A 140 15.01 9.76 -11.63
C VAL A 140 14.94 8.76 -10.48
N GLY A 141 13.91 7.91 -10.46
CA GLY A 141 13.73 6.83 -9.49
C GLY A 141 14.81 5.75 -9.57
N LEU A 142 15.39 5.52 -10.76
CA LEU A 142 16.55 4.64 -10.93
C LEU A 142 17.82 5.27 -10.34
N HIS A 143 18.20 6.44 -10.83
CA HIS A 143 19.29 7.27 -10.30
C HIS A 143 19.25 8.66 -10.95
N LYS A 144 19.65 9.70 -10.22
CA LYS A 144 19.64 11.09 -10.72
C LYS A 144 20.41 11.29 -12.03
N ASP A 145 21.47 10.52 -12.27
CA ASP A 145 22.27 10.60 -13.50
C ASP A 145 21.49 10.18 -14.75
N PHE A 146 20.41 9.40 -14.61
CA PHE A 146 19.56 9.03 -15.72
C PHE A 146 18.59 10.14 -16.11
N GLU A 147 18.41 11.20 -15.32
CA GLU A 147 17.53 12.32 -15.66
C GLU A 147 17.86 12.92 -17.04
N GLU A 148 19.13 12.91 -17.43
CA GLU A 148 19.62 13.47 -18.71
C GLU A 148 19.73 12.43 -19.84
N PHE A 149 18.93 11.35 -19.81
CA PHE A 149 18.92 10.35 -20.87
C PHE A 149 18.58 10.94 -22.26
N LYS A 150 19.25 10.49 -23.32
CA LYS A 150 19.00 10.91 -24.72
C LYS A 150 17.70 10.35 -25.26
N PHE A 151 17.44 9.06 -25.03
CA PHE A 151 16.20 8.39 -25.38
C PHE A 151 15.99 7.17 -24.48
N ALA A 152 14.75 6.70 -24.39
CA ALA A 152 14.42 5.46 -23.70
C ALA A 152 13.68 4.50 -24.63
N ARG A 153 13.78 3.21 -24.33
CA ARG A 153 12.97 2.15 -24.94
C ARG A 153 12.13 1.48 -23.89
N ILE A 154 10.90 1.13 -24.23
CA ILE A 154 9.95 0.52 -23.30
C ILE A 154 9.42 -0.81 -23.84
N TRP A 155 9.08 -1.71 -22.93
CA TRP A 155 8.33 -2.93 -23.19
C TRP A 155 7.24 -3.05 -22.15
N GLY A 156 6.06 -3.49 -22.53
CA GLY A 156 4.95 -3.61 -21.60
C GLY A 156 3.62 -3.84 -22.29
N PRO A 157 2.55 -4.06 -21.51
CA PRO A 157 1.24 -4.39 -22.06
C PRO A 157 0.64 -3.29 -22.94
N GLN A 158 1.02 -2.02 -22.70
CA GLN A 158 0.53 -0.86 -23.45
C GLN A 158 1.47 -0.42 -24.58
N TRP A 159 2.56 -1.16 -24.80
CA TRP A 159 3.65 -0.72 -25.67
C TRP A 159 4.03 -1.78 -26.70
N HIS A 160 4.54 -1.32 -27.85
CA HIS A 160 5.26 -2.21 -28.75
C HIS A 160 6.66 -2.49 -28.21
N ASP A 161 7.12 -3.74 -28.32
CA ASP A 161 8.43 -4.14 -27.81
C ASP A 161 9.57 -3.25 -28.33
N GLY A 162 10.25 -2.56 -27.41
CA GLY A 162 11.39 -1.70 -27.72
C GLY A 162 10.99 -0.37 -28.38
N GLN A 163 9.73 0.04 -28.24
CA GLN A 163 9.23 1.33 -28.71
C GLN A 163 10.00 2.48 -28.06
N SER A 164 10.35 3.48 -28.87
CA SER A 164 10.90 4.73 -28.35
C SER A 164 9.82 5.57 -27.70
N VAL A 165 10.10 6.08 -26.52
CA VAL A 165 9.19 6.91 -25.71
C VAL A 165 9.81 8.26 -25.39
N SER A 166 8.93 9.24 -25.19
CA SER A 166 9.24 10.55 -24.67
C SER A 166 9.38 10.50 -23.15
N ARG A 167 10.02 11.53 -22.59
CA ARG A 167 10.15 11.75 -21.14
C ARG A 167 8.80 11.84 -20.43
N ASN A 168 7.79 12.36 -21.11
CA ASN A 168 6.46 12.64 -20.55
C ASN A 168 5.46 11.51 -20.77
N ASP A 169 5.86 10.41 -21.41
CA ASP A 169 4.96 9.27 -21.58
C ASP A 169 4.73 8.62 -20.21
N VAL A 170 3.48 8.23 -19.94
CA VAL A 170 3.05 7.62 -18.66
C VAL A 170 3.49 6.16 -18.63
N VAL A 171 4.07 5.70 -17.51
CA VAL A 171 4.42 4.29 -17.30
C VAL A 171 3.27 3.51 -16.66
N TYR A 172 3.25 2.20 -16.86
CA TYR A 172 2.26 1.26 -16.31
C TYR A 172 2.94 0.18 -15.45
N ASP A 173 2.20 -0.43 -14.53
CA ASP A 173 2.74 -1.53 -13.71
C ASP A 173 3.22 -2.68 -14.60
N GLY A 174 4.45 -3.13 -14.34
CA GLY A 174 5.09 -4.19 -15.11
C GLY A 174 5.89 -3.71 -16.32
N ASP A 175 5.84 -2.41 -16.65
CA ASP A 175 6.64 -1.86 -17.75
C ASP A 175 8.13 -2.08 -17.50
N VAL A 176 8.86 -2.33 -18.58
CA VAL A 176 10.31 -2.45 -18.60
C VAL A 176 10.89 -1.27 -19.35
N VAL A 177 11.86 -0.57 -18.78
CA VAL A 177 12.45 0.62 -19.43
C VAL A 177 13.97 0.48 -19.54
N GLU A 178 14.50 0.78 -20.72
CA GLU A 178 15.94 0.85 -21.00
C GLU A 178 16.32 2.28 -21.36
N PHE A 179 17.10 2.92 -20.50
CA PHE A 179 17.58 4.29 -20.69
C PHE A 179 18.92 4.32 -21.44
N HIS A 180 19.07 5.28 -22.35
CA HIS A 180 20.31 5.51 -23.11
C HIS A 180 20.81 6.93 -22.87
N LEU A 181 22.04 7.08 -22.34
CA LEU A 181 22.68 8.35 -22.02
C LEU A 181 23.39 9.00 -23.20
#